data_AF-A0A7S2D4Z8-F1
#
_entry.id   AF-A0A7S2D4Z8-F1
#
_cell.length_a   1.000
_cell.length_b   1.000
_cell.length_c   1.000
_cell.angle_alpha   90.00
_cell.angle_beta   90.00
_cell.angle_gamma   90.00
#
_symmetry.space_group_name_H-M   'P 1'
#
loop_
_entity.id
_entity.type
_entity.pdbx_description
1 polymer ?
#
loop_
_entity_poly.entity_id
_entity_poly.type
_entity_poly.pdbx_seq_one_letter_code
_entity_poly.pdbx_strand_id
1 'polypeptide(L)'
;GVVDFAPCLPPSTAGEGGLNKDDAIDELRVWWWHRRFMFTEHYTLKWESAMLTKLADALMEVVFNSTQGAVRDLAAYTSMAAVAAALTWPLYVVKALDALDPTWTMACERADLAGKLLAETLLTRPHGSRPISLVGFSMGARLIFSCLLELER
;
A
#
# COMPACT_ATOMS: atom_id res chain seq x y z
N GLY A 1 5.64 9.49 -11.96
CA GLY A 1 5.86 8.83 -10.66
C GLY A 1 7.30 9.01 -10.30
N VAL A 2 7.57 9.52 -9.10
CA VAL A 2 8.91 9.51 -8.54
C VAL A 2 9.07 8.18 -7.81
N VAL A 3 10.14 7.46 -8.14
CA VAL A 3 10.56 6.22 -7.47
C VAL A 3 11.90 6.55 -6.83
N ASP A 4 11.87 6.80 -5.52
CA ASP A 4 13.07 7.17 -4.76
C ASP A 4 13.57 5.99 -3.95
N PHE A 5 14.86 5.69 -4.10
CA PHE A 5 15.56 4.75 -3.24
C PHE A 5 16.22 5.50 -2.10
N ALA A 6 15.83 5.19 -0.86
CA ALA A 6 16.49 5.73 0.31
C ALA A 6 17.29 4.63 1.04
N PRO A 7 18.53 4.92 1.49
CA PRO A 7 19.27 4.01 2.34
C PRO A 7 18.60 3.91 3.72
N CYS A 8 18.67 2.74 4.34
CA CYS A 8 18.14 2.52 5.69
C CYS A 8 19.10 3.14 6.73
N LEU A 9 18.86 4.39 7.14
CA LEU A 9 19.69 5.10 8.12
C LEU A 9 19.33 4.75 9.57
N PRO A 10 20.32 4.60 10.48
CA PRO A 10 20.08 4.29 11.90
C PRO A 10 19.25 5.36 12.60
N PRO A 11 18.36 4.94 13.54
CA PRO A 11 17.51 5.87 14.27
C PRO A 11 18.30 6.89 15.10
N SER A 12 19.60 6.66 15.32
CA SER A 12 20.50 7.61 15.99
C SER A 12 21.09 8.70 15.06
N THR A 13 20.86 8.61 13.74
CA THR A 13 21.39 9.57 12.75
C THR A 13 20.31 10.46 12.13
N ALA A 14 19.04 10.23 12.45
CA ALA A 14 17.98 11.19 12.23
C ALA A 14 18.28 12.42 13.09
N GLY A 15 18.68 13.52 12.45
CA GLY A 15 19.09 14.75 13.12
C GLY A 15 18.02 15.32 14.04
N GLU A 16 18.41 16.30 14.86
CA GLU A 16 17.59 17.00 15.88
C GLU A 16 16.32 17.73 15.34
N GLY A 17 15.89 17.48 14.11
CA GLY A 17 14.59 17.88 13.59
C GLY A 17 13.55 16.81 13.93
N GLY A 18 12.66 17.11 14.87
CA GLY A 18 11.66 16.19 15.42
C GLY A 18 11.04 15.24 14.39
N LEU A 19 11.20 13.95 14.63
CA LEU A 19 10.68 12.87 13.79
C LEU A 19 9.16 12.88 13.81
N ASN A 20 8.52 13.08 12.66
CA ASN A 20 7.08 12.92 12.55
C ASN A 20 6.72 11.47 12.88
N LYS A 21 5.55 11.26 13.50
CA LYS A 21 5.15 9.93 14.01
C LYS A 21 5.10 8.87 12.91
N ASP A 22 4.77 9.29 11.69
CA ASP A 22 4.69 8.42 10.51
C ASP A 22 6.09 8.02 10.01
N ASP A 23 7.03 8.97 9.98
CA ASP A 23 8.44 8.71 9.63
C ASP A 23 9.09 7.75 10.65
N ALA A 24 8.72 7.88 11.93
CA ALA A 24 9.17 6.98 13.00
C ALA A 24 8.69 5.54 12.82
N ILE A 25 7.45 5.34 12.36
CA ILE A 25 6.89 4.00 12.12
C ILE A 25 7.57 3.34 10.92
N ASP A 26 7.80 4.11 9.85
CA ASP A 26 8.49 3.62 8.65
C ASP A 26 9.95 3.26 8.98
N GLU A 27 10.66 4.09 9.74
CA GLU A 27 11.99 3.74 10.25
C GLU A 27 11.95 2.43 11.05
N LEU A 28 11.07 2.32 12.05
CA LEU A 28 11.00 1.12 12.89
C LEU A 28 10.77 -0.16 12.07
N ARG A 29 9.87 -0.13 11.07
CA ARG A 29 9.60 -1.30 10.20
C ARG A 29 10.81 -1.72 9.38
N VAL A 30 11.58 -0.75 8.91
CA VAL A 30 12.79 -0.98 8.10
C VAL A 30 13.92 -1.56 8.95
N TRP A 31 14.08 -1.06 10.19
CA TRP A 31 15.08 -1.54 11.14
C TRP A 31 14.87 -3.00 11.60
N TRP A 32 13.63 -3.49 11.59
CA TRP A 32 13.34 -4.91 11.84
C TRP A 32 14.02 -5.85 10.81
N TRP A 33 14.10 -5.46 9.53
CA TRP A 33 14.73 -6.25 8.49
C TRP A 33 16.25 -6.25 8.61
N HIS A 34 16.85 -5.11 8.94
CA HIS A 34 18.29 -4.99 9.15
C HIS A 34 18.78 -5.94 10.24
N ARG A 35 18.03 -6.07 11.34
CA ARG A 35 18.37 -7.00 12.43
C ARG A 35 18.35 -8.47 11.99
N ARG A 36 17.52 -8.82 11.01
CA ARG A 36 17.43 -10.19 10.48
C ARG A 36 18.55 -10.51 9.48
N PHE A 37 19.07 -9.50 8.77
CA PHE A 37 20.08 -9.64 7.72
C PHE A 37 21.21 -8.62 7.88
N MET A 38 22.07 -8.79 8.89
CA MET A 38 23.10 -7.81 9.28
C MET A 38 24.15 -7.45 8.19
N PHE A 39 24.28 -8.27 7.13
CA PHE A 39 25.35 -8.13 6.12
C PHE A 39 24.86 -7.73 4.72
N THR A 40 23.59 -7.34 4.58
CA THR A 40 23.03 -6.91 3.30
C THR A 40 22.75 -5.41 3.30
N GLU A 41 23.03 -4.77 2.17
CA GLU A 41 22.61 -3.38 1.93
C GLU A 41 21.10 -3.37 1.73
N HIS A 42 20.40 -2.59 2.55
CA HIS A 42 18.94 -2.46 2.48
C HIS A 42 18.59 -1.10 1.91
N TYR A 43 17.70 -1.11 0.92
CA TYR A 43 17.13 0.08 0.32
C TYR A 43 15.63 0.06 0.48
N THR A 44 15.04 1.20 0.84
CA THR A 44 13.60 1.37 0.84
C THR A 44 13.17 2.01 -0.48
N LEU A 45 12.07 1.51 -1.03
CA LEU A 45 11.48 2.03 -2.25
C LEU A 45 10.28 2.89 -1.89
N LYS A 46 10.40 4.21 -2.08
CA LYS A 46 9.27 5.12 -1.95
C LYS A 46 8.73 5.45 -3.34
N TRP A 47 7.49 5.06 -3.59
CA TRP A 47 6.83 5.29 -4.87
C TRP A 47 5.39 5.78 -4.65
N GLU A 48 4.95 6.73 -5.48
CA GLU A 48 3.56 7.24 -5.57
C GLU A 48 2.83 7.37 -4.20
N SER A 49 3.51 7.91 -3.19
CA SER A 49 2.99 7.95 -1.80
C SER A 49 1.63 8.63 -1.70
N ALA A 50 1.44 9.74 -2.43
CA ALA A 50 0.17 10.48 -2.40
C ALA A 50 -1.02 9.66 -2.91
N MET A 51 -0.81 8.75 -3.87
CA MET A 51 -1.88 7.89 -4.36
C MET A 51 -2.15 6.73 -3.41
N LEU A 52 -1.10 6.14 -2.85
CA LEU A 52 -1.24 5.06 -1.86
C LEU A 52 -1.95 5.54 -0.59
N THR A 53 -1.68 6.76 -0.13
CA THR A 53 -2.42 7.37 0.98
C THR A 53 -3.89 7.54 0.65
N LYS A 54 -4.22 8.07 -0.55
CA LYS A 54 -5.62 8.20 -1.00
C LYS A 54 -6.35 6.86 -1.05
N LEU A 55 -5.68 5.81 -1.50
CA LEU A 55 -6.24 4.46 -1.52
C LEU A 55 -6.46 3.93 -0.10
N ALA A 56 -5.53 4.18 0.82
CA ALA A 56 -5.67 3.80 2.22
C ALA A 56 -6.84 4.56 2.88
N ASP A 57 -6.98 5.85 2.61
CA ASP A 57 -8.08 6.69 3.13
C ASP A 57 -9.43 6.18 2.61
N ALA A 58 -9.55 5.89 1.31
CA ALA A 58 -10.76 5.34 0.72
C ALA A 58 -11.13 3.97 1.34
N LEU A 59 -10.13 3.11 1.59
CA LEU A 59 -10.34 1.82 2.22
C LEU A 59 -10.78 1.97 3.70
N MET A 60 -10.19 2.90 4.44
CA MET A 60 -10.61 3.21 5.80
C MET A 60 -12.04 3.78 5.83
N GLU A 61 -12.39 4.66 4.90
CA GLU A 61 -13.73 5.22 4.79
C GLU A 61 -14.76 4.12 4.54
N VAL A 62 -14.47 3.16 3.66
CA VAL A 62 -15.30 1.96 3.50
C VAL A 62 -15.45 1.27 4.86
N VAL A 63 -14.35 0.86 5.50
CA VAL A 63 -14.41 0.12 6.78
C VAL A 63 -15.24 0.86 7.85
N PHE A 64 -15.06 2.18 8.00
CA PHE A 64 -15.82 2.99 8.96
C PHE A 64 -17.29 3.12 8.60
N ASN A 65 -17.62 3.35 7.33
CA ASN A 65 -19.01 3.42 6.86
C ASN A 65 -19.75 2.09 7.08
N SER A 66 -19.05 0.95 7.08
CA SER A 66 -19.63 -0.37 7.38
C SER A 66 -20.15 -0.47 8.80
N THR A 67 -19.43 0.15 9.74
CA THR A 67 -19.76 0.06 11.17
C THR A 67 -20.98 0.92 11.54
N GLN A 68 -21.25 2.00 10.81
CA GLN A 68 -22.37 2.91 11.08
C GLN A 68 -23.69 2.44 10.46
N GLY A 69 -23.65 1.65 9.38
CA GLY A 69 -24.84 1.08 8.74
C GLY A 69 -25.61 0.11 9.65
N ALA A 70 -24.90 -0.65 10.48
CA ALA A 70 -25.49 -1.64 11.39
C ALA A 70 -26.37 -1.04 12.50
N VAL A 71 -26.19 0.25 12.84
CA VAL A 71 -26.89 0.90 13.95
C VAL A 71 -28.30 1.38 13.55
N ARG A 72 -28.56 1.60 12.25
CA ARG A 72 -29.84 2.15 11.78
C ARG A 72 -30.93 1.10 11.56
N ASP A 73 -30.57 -0.18 11.53
CA ASP A 73 -31.52 -1.28 11.22
C ASP A 73 -32.34 -1.78 12.42
N LEU A 74 -32.06 -1.29 13.65
CA LEU A 74 -32.79 -1.69 14.86
C LEU A 74 -34.20 -1.09 15.00
N ALA A 75 -34.61 -0.17 14.11
CA ALA A 75 -35.91 0.49 14.17
C ALA A 75 -37.04 -0.21 13.38
N ALA A 76 -36.76 -1.29 12.64
CA ALA A 76 -37.75 -1.95 11.80
C ALA A 76 -38.21 -3.30 12.39
N TYR A 77 -39.05 -3.27 13.41
CA TYR A 77 -39.84 -4.45 13.81
C TYR A 77 -41.04 -4.61 12.85
N THR A 78 -40.81 -5.11 11.63
CA THR A 78 -41.87 -5.62 10.74
C THR A 78 -41.32 -6.82 9.97
N SER A 79 -42.16 -7.78 9.56
CA SER A 79 -41.73 -8.95 8.79
C SER A 79 -41.05 -8.62 7.44
N MET A 80 -41.22 -7.39 6.95
CA MET A 80 -40.49 -6.85 5.79
C MET A 80 -39.04 -6.46 6.11
N ALA A 81 -38.68 -6.31 7.38
CA ALA A 81 -37.32 -5.99 7.81
C ALA A 81 -36.34 -7.15 7.62
N ALA A 82 -36.80 -8.41 7.68
CA ALA A 82 -35.95 -9.55 7.37
C ALA A 82 -35.49 -9.54 5.90
N VAL A 83 -36.38 -9.14 4.98
CA VAL A 83 -36.06 -8.96 3.56
C VAL A 83 -35.19 -7.72 3.34
N ALA A 84 -35.50 -6.61 4.03
CA ALA A 84 -34.69 -5.40 3.96
C ALA A 84 -33.26 -5.62 4.50
N ALA A 85 -33.10 -6.28 5.64
CA ALA A 85 -31.82 -6.62 6.26
C ALA A 85 -31.01 -7.64 5.43
N ALA A 86 -31.68 -8.53 4.70
CA ALA A 86 -31.00 -9.40 3.74
C ALA A 86 -30.42 -8.63 2.54
N LEU A 87 -31.01 -7.49 2.19
CA LEU A 87 -30.56 -6.60 1.12
C LEU A 87 -29.53 -5.57 1.60
N THR A 88 -29.45 -5.25 2.89
CA THR A 88 -28.54 -4.21 3.40
C THR A 88 -27.08 -4.59 3.24
N TRP A 89 -26.70 -5.85 3.48
CA TRP A 89 -25.31 -6.30 3.30
C TRP A 89 -24.84 -6.24 1.83
N PRO A 90 -25.57 -6.80 0.84
CA PRO A 90 -25.22 -6.64 -0.57
C PRO A 90 -25.15 -5.18 -1.03
N LEU A 91 -26.11 -4.34 -0.65
CA LEU A 91 -26.13 -2.92 -1.01
C LEU A 91 -24.94 -2.16 -0.43
N TYR A 92 -24.54 -2.50 0.78
CA TYR A 92 -23.38 -1.93 1.44
C TYR A 92 -22.08 -2.30 0.71
N VAL A 93 -21.92 -3.58 0.34
CA VAL A 93 -20.78 -4.05 -0.47
C VAL A 93 -20.72 -3.34 -1.82
N VAL A 94 -21.85 -3.19 -2.53
CA VAL A 94 -21.87 -2.49 -3.82
C VAL A 94 -21.44 -1.03 -3.68
N LYS A 95 -21.94 -0.31 -2.67
CA LYS A 95 -21.53 1.08 -2.42
C LYS A 95 -20.05 1.22 -2.05
N ALA A 96 -19.53 0.26 -1.30
CA ALA A 96 -18.11 0.21 -0.96
C ALA A 96 -17.24 0.00 -2.20
N LEU A 97 -17.65 -0.89 -3.10
CA LEU A 97 -16.96 -1.13 -4.37
C LEU A 97 -17.00 0.09 -5.28
N ASP A 98 -18.16 0.74 -5.45
CA ASP A 98 -18.30 1.95 -6.27
C ASP A 98 -17.35 3.08 -5.83
N ALA A 99 -17.14 3.23 -4.51
CA ALA A 99 -16.24 4.24 -3.96
C ALA A 99 -14.75 3.85 -4.12
N LEU A 100 -14.43 2.56 -4.00
CA LEU A 100 -13.05 2.07 -4.02
C LEU A 100 -12.50 1.94 -5.44
N ASP A 101 -13.33 1.46 -6.38
CA ASP A 101 -12.96 1.09 -7.75
C ASP A 101 -12.11 2.13 -8.51
N PRO A 102 -12.45 3.44 -8.53
CA PRO A 102 -11.64 4.40 -9.26
C PRO A 102 -10.24 4.58 -8.65
N THR A 103 -10.13 4.60 -7.32
CA THR A 103 -8.84 4.76 -6.63
C THR A 103 -7.98 3.52 -6.73
N TRP A 104 -8.59 2.33 -6.63
CA TRP A 104 -7.93 1.04 -6.80
C TRP A 104 -7.37 0.87 -8.21
N THR A 105 -8.17 1.20 -9.22
CA THR A 105 -7.76 1.12 -10.63
C THR A 105 -6.59 2.04 -10.91
N MET A 106 -6.65 3.30 -10.47
CA MET A 106 -5.53 4.24 -10.62
C MET A 106 -4.27 3.75 -9.90
N ALA A 107 -4.41 3.20 -8.69
CA ALA A 107 -3.28 2.64 -7.94
C ALA A 107 -2.65 1.44 -8.65
N CYS A 108 -3.45 0.59 -9.28
CA CYS A 108 -2.95 -0.51 -10.11
C CYS A 108 -2.13 0.00 -11.30
N GLU A 109 -2.67 0.97 -12.06
CA GLU A 109 -1.97 1.55 -13.21
C GLU A 109 -0.64 2.21 -12.80
N ARG A 110 -0.63 2.92 -11.67
CA ARG A 110 0.59 3.55 -11.15
C ARG A 110 1.60 2.53 -10.62
N ALA A 111 1.14 1.46 -9.98
CA ALA A 111 2.00 0.37 -9.56
C ALA A 111 2.70 -0.28 -10.75
N ASP A 112 1.96 -0.49 -11.85
CA ASP A 112 2.50 -1.07 -13.08
C ASP A 112 3.57 -0.13 -13.69
N LEU A 113 3.28 1.19 -13.80
CA LEU A 113 4.25 2.18 -14.27
C LEU A 113 5.51 2.26 -13.39
N ALA A 114 5.34 2.29 -12.07
CA ALA A 114 6.45 2.30 -11.13
C ALA A 114 7.28 1.01 -11.21
N GLY A 115 6.65 -0.12 -11.50
CA GLY A 115 7.31 -1.40 -11.75
C GLY A 115 8.21 -1.35 -13.00
N LYS A 116 7.77 -0.70 -14.08
CA LYS A 116 8.61 -0.51 -15.27
C LYS A 116 9.83 0.36 -14.98
N LEU A 117 9.63 1.48 -14.27
CA LEU A 117 10.73 2.35 -13.85
C LEU A 117 11.70 1.62 -12.93
N LEU A 118 11.20 0.81 -12.00
CA LEU A 118 12.03 -0.05 -11.17
C LEU A 118 12.86 -1.01 -12.03
N ALA A 119 12.25 -1.70 -13.00
CA ALA A 119 12.96 -2.60 -13.91
C ALA A 119 14.07 -1.88 -14.69
N GLU A 120 13.79 -0.69 -15.25
CA GLU A 120 14.78 0.13 -15.94
C GLU A 120 15.96 0.47 -15.02
N THR A 121 15.70 0.88 -13.78
CA THR A 121 16.78 1.16 -12.81
C THR A 121 17.60 -0.09 -12.47
N LEU A 122 16.96 -1.26 -12.35
CA LEU A 122 17.67 -2.52 -12.10
C LEU A 122 18.52 -2.95 -13.30
N LEU A 123 18.07 -2.70 -14.53
CA LEU A 123 18.83 -2.97 -15.75
C LEU A 123 20.08 -2.10 -15.87
N THR A 124 20.05 -0.86 -15.35
CA THR A 124 21.25 -0.01 -15.30
C THR A 124 22.32 -0.51 -14.33
N ARG A 125 22.00 -1.52 -13.51
CA ARG A 125 22.89 -2.19 -12.54
C ARG A 125 23.76 -1.23 -11.71
N PRO A 126 23.19 -0.21 -11.04
CA PRO A 126 23.98 0.69 -10.19
C PRO A 126 24.68 -0.05 -9.03
N HIS A 127 24.18 -1.23 -8.67
CA HIS A 127 24.69 -2.13 -7.62
C HIS A 127 25.61 -3.25 -8.16
N GLY A 128 25.92 -3.26 -9.46
CA GLY A 128 26.72 -4.30 -10.10
C GLY A 128 25.97 -5.64 -10.28
N SER A 129 26.70 -6.76 -10.34
CA SER A 129 26.13 -8.11 -10.56
C SER A 129 25.71 -8.83 -9.27
N ARG A 130 25.38 -8.09 -8.20
CA ARG A 130 24.95 -8.69 -6.93
C ARG A 130 23.49 -9.18 -7.02
N PRO A 131 23.14 -10.33 -6.40
CA PRO A 131 21.76 -10.79 -6.37
C PRO A 131 20.89 -9.81 -5.56
N ILE A 132 19.67 -9.57 -6.06
CA ILE A 132 18.71 -8.62 -5.48
C ILE A 132 17.51 -9.42 -4.99
N SER A 133 17.07 -9.14 -3.76
CA SER A 133 15.83 -9.68 -3.21
C SER A 133 14.82 -8.55 -3.04
N LEU A 134 13.68 -8.65 -3.73
CA LEU A 134 12.60 -7.68 -3.66
C LEU A 134 11.52 -8.19 -2.71
N VAL A 135 11.09 -7.35 -1.77
CA VAL A 135 10.01 -7.65 -0.81
C VAL A 135 8.99 -6.54 -0.87
N GLY A 136 7.71 -6.87 -1.09
CA GLY A 136 6.63 -5.90 -1.19
C GLY A 136 5.30 -6.49 -0.75
N PHE A 137 4.43 -5.63 -0.21
CA PHE A 137 3.11 -6.00 0.31
C PHE A 137 2.02 -5.23 -0.42
N SER A 138 0.82 -5.80 -0.57
CA SER A 138 -0.33 -5.18 -1.24
C SER A 138 0.04 -4.65 -2.64
N MET A 139 -0.15 -3.36 -2.93
CA MET A 139 0.24 -2.74 -4.21
C MET A 139 1.74 -2.83 -4.50
N GLY A 140 2.59 -2.94 -3.47
CA GLY A 140 4.02 -3.19 -3.66
C GLY A 140 4.31 -4.58 -4.26
N ALA A 141 3.48 -5.58 -4.01
CA ALA A 141 3.63 -6.90 -4.64
C ALA A 141 3.28 -6.84 -6.13
N ARG A 142 2.24 -6.09 -6.50
CA ARG A 142 1.88 -5.84 -7.91
C ARG A 142 2.99 -5.09 -8.65
N LEU A 143 3.57 -4.08 -8.01
CA LEU A 143 4.72 -3.36 -8.54
C LEU A 143 5.90 -4.32 -8.84
N ILE A 144 6.25 -5.18 -7.88
CA ILE A 144 7.33 -6.18 -8.07
C ILE A 144 6.98 -7.13 -9.21
N PHE A 145 5.73 -7.59 -9.30
CA PHE A 145 5.29 -8.44 -10.39
C PHE A 145 5.44 -7.76 -11.75
N SER A 146 4.99 -6.51 -11.90
CA SER A 146 5.18 -5.75 -13.13
C SER A 146 6.66 -5.48 -13.45
N CYS A 147 7.51 -5.29 -12.43
CA CYS A 147 8.94 -5.16 -12.62
C CYS A 147 9.56 -6.44 -13.18
N LEU A 148 9.19 -7.60 -12.63
CA LEU A 148 9.71 -8.89 -13.10
C LEU A 148 9.28 -9.19 -14.54
N LEU A 149 8.04 -8.85 -14.90
CA LEU A 149 7.55 -8.99 -16.27
C LEU A 149 8.34 -8.15 -17.28
N GLU A 150 8.72 -6.91 -16.93
CA GLU A 150 9.54 -6.08 -17.82
C GLU A 150 11.02 -6.52 -17.84
N LEU A 151 11.51 -7.24 -16.83
CA LEU A 151 12.86 -7.82 -16.83
C LEU A 151 12.96 -9.13 -17.64
N GLU A 152 11.85 -9.85 -17.79
CA GLU A 152 11.76 -11.03 -18.66
C GLU A 152 11.79 -10.65 -20.15
N ARG A 153 11.33 -9.44 -20.46
CA ARG A 153 11.16 -8.93 -21.82
C ARG A 153 12.47 -8.62 -22.54
#